data_AF-A0A212AC32-F1
#
_entry.id   AF-A0A212AC32-F1
#
_cell.length_a   1.000
_cell.length_b   1.000
_cell.length_c   1.000
_cell.angle_alpha   90.00
_cell.angle_beta   90.00
_cell.angle_gamma   90.00
#
_symmetry.space_group_name_H-M   'P 1'
#
loop_
_entity.id
_entity.type
_entity.pdbx_description
1 polymer ?
#
loop_
_entity_poly.entity_id
_entity_poly.type
_entity_poly.pdbx_seq_one_letter_code
_entity_poly.pdbx_strand_id
1 'polypeptide(L)'
;MTRKELERHGALLFGAAWKGRIASALDVNRKTVSRWIADDAVAPWAAEKIRALAHIAPPPGSSDMQDRDSACVHAIEPELTRLRDIAVSAGWHPAEVAAAILALTIDEIQAHVGSEETIKMLNQACGGALVEVIEKRSARS
;
A
#
# COMPACT_ATOMS: atom_id res chain seq x y z
N MET A 1 -15.01 -15.58 -2.15
CA MET A 1 -14.00 -16.07 -1.19
C MET A 1 -14.72 -16.96 -0.19
N THR A 2 -14.22 -18.17 0.00
CA THR A 2 -14.80 -19.13 0.95
C THR A 2 -14.40 -18.81 2.39
N ARG A 3 -15.09 -19.40 3.36
CA ARG A 3 -14.73 -19.36 4.78
C ARG A 3 -13.28 -19.76 5.02
N LYS A 4 -12.83 -20.85 4.39
CA LYS A 4 -11.46 -21.37 4.57
C LYS A 4 -10.41 -20.38 4.06
N GLU A 5 -10.68 -19.74 2.92
CA GLU A 5 -9.82 -18.68 2.39
C GLU A 5 -9.82 -17.46 3.32
N LEU A 6 -10.99 -17.04 3.81
CA LEU A 6 -11.14 -15.92 4.73
C LEU A 6 -10.39 -16.17 6.05
N GLU A 7 -10.52 -17.37 6.63
CA GLU A 7 -9.80 -17.79 7.84
C GLU A 7 -8.29 -17.76 7.63
N ARG A 8 -7.80 -18.27 6.49
CA ARG A 8 -6.38 -18.26 6.14
C ARG A 8 -5.84 -16.83 6.01
N HIS A 9 -6.51 -15.98 5.24
CA HIS A 9 -6.10 -14.58 5.04
C HIS A 9 -6.21 -13.76 6.32
N GLY A 10 -7.28 -13.96 7.10
CA GLY A 10 -7.45 -13.33 8.40
C GLY A 10 -6.32 -13.68 9.36
N ALA A 11 -6.01 -14.98 9.49
CA ALA A 11 -4.91 -15.44 10.35
C ALA A 11 -3.56 -14.88 9.91
N LEU A 12 -3.27 -14.86 8.60
CA LEU A 12 -2.06 -14.26 8.05
C LEU A 12 -1.94 -12.77 8.40
N LEU A 13 -3.01 -12.01 8.21
CA LEU A 13 -3.00 -10.55 8.38
C LEU A 13 -3.01 -10.10 9.84
N PHE A 14 -3.71 -10.84 10.70
CA PHE A 14 -4.15 -10.32 12.00
C PHE A 14 -3.96 -11.32 13.16
N GLY A 15 -3.45 -12.53 12.90
CA GLY A 15 -3.23 -13.56 13.90
C GLY A 15 -4.53 -14.12 14.51
N ALA A 16 -4.45 -14.59 15.76
CA ALA A 16 -5.55 -15.28 16.43
C ALA A 16 -6.84 -14.41 16.59
N ALA A 17 -6.70 -13.09 16.65
CA ALA A 17 -7.81 -12.15 16.84
C ALA A 17 -8.38 -11.58 15.52
N TRP A 18 -8.22 -12.30 14.40
CA TRP A 18 -8.45 -11.74 13.07
C TRP A 18 -9.86 -11.23 12.78
N LYS A 19 -10.91 -11.85 13.34
CA LYS A 19 -12.31 -11.47 13.04
C LYS A 19 -12.64 -10.03 13.42
N GLY A 20 -12.07 -9.53 14.52
CA GLY A 20 -12.28 -8.14 14.94
C GLY A 20 -11.50 -7.18 14.05
N ARG A 21 -10.23 -7.49 13.80
CA ARG A 21 -9.32 -6.63 13.03
C ARG A 21 -9.71 -6.53 11.55
N ILE A 22 -10.18 -7.62 10.95
CA ILE A 22 -10.68 -7.60 9.57
C ILE A 22 -11.97 -6.76 9.46
N ALA A 23 -12.82 -6.78 10.49
CA ALA A 23 -14.02 -5.96 10.53
C ALA A 23 -13.65 -4.47 10.55
N SER A 24 -12.69 -4.08 11.39
CA SER A 24 -12.15 -2.72 11.43
C SER A 24 -11.48 -2.32 10.11
N ALA A 25 -10.64 -3.18 9.52
CA ALA A 25 -9.93 -2.87 8.27
C ALA A 25 -10.87 -2.70 7.06
N LEU A 26 -12.03 -3.36 7.09
CA LEU A 26 -13.06 -3.28 6.07
C LEU A 26 -14.15 -2.27 6.38
N ASP A 27 -14.10 -1.61 7.53
CA ASP A 27 -15.14 -0.72 8.06
C ASP A 27 -16.53 -1.37 8.06
N VAL A 28 -16.60 -2.60 8.60
CA VAL A 28 -17.85 -3.35 8.76
C VAL A 28 -18.02 -3.82 10.20
N ASN A 29 -19.24 -4.19 10.57
CA ASN A 29 -19.48 -4.80 11.87
C ASN A 29 -18.89 -6.22 11.94
N ARG A 30 -18.33 -6.60 13.09
CA ARG A 30 -17.88 -7.99 13.37
C ARG A 30 -18.98 -9.03 13.11
N LYS A 31 -20.25 -8.69 13.36
CA LYS A 31 -21.40 -9.56 13.04
C LYS A 31 -21.51 -9.85 11.54
N THR A 32 -21.17 -8.90 10.67
CA THR A 32 -21.13 -9.08 9.21
C THR A 32 -20.09 -10.14 8.83
N VAL A 33 -18.90 -10.07 9.43
CA VAL A 33 -17.84 -11.07 9.22
C VAL A 33 -18.28 -12.45 9.70
N SER A 34 -18.93 -12.54 10.87
CA SER A 34 -19.50 -13.79 11.37
C SER A 34 -20.56 -14.36 10.42
N ARG A 35 -21.38 -13.51 9.79
CA ARG A 35 -22.37 -13.94 8.81
C ARG A 35 -21.70 -14.49 7.54
N TRP A 36 -20.69 -13.81 7.00
CA TRP A 36 -19.94 -14.34 5.85
C TRP A 36 -19.32 -15.72 6.11
N ILE A 37 -18.86 -15.97 7.34
CA ILE A 37 -18.34 -17.28 7.76
C ILE A 37 -19.45 -18.33 7.80
N ALA A 38 -20.63 -17.97 8.33
CA ALA A 38 -21.77 -18.89 8.44
C ALA A 38 -22.33 -19.24 7.04
N ASP A 39 -22.38 -18.26 6.16
CA ASP A 39 -22.92 -18.38 4.80
C ASP A 39 -21.90 -18.94 3.78
N ASP A 40 -20.65 -19.18 4.22
CA ASP A 40 -19.50 -19.54 3.37
C ASP A 40 -19.30 -18.60 2.16
N ALA A 41 -19.67 -17.33 2.33
CA ALA A 41 -19.73 -16.35 1.26
C ALA A 41 -19.34 -14.95 1.75
N VAL A 42 -18.17 -14.48 1.30
CA VAL A 42 -17.72 -13.09 1.50
C VAL A 42 -18.17 -12.24 0.30
N ALA A 43 -18.66 -11.03 0.59
CA ALA A 43 -19.01 -10.07 -0.46
C ALA A 43 -17.82 -9.83 -1.42
N PRO A 44 -18.05 -9.72 -2.76
CA PRO A 44 -16.96 -9.62 -3.74
C PRO A 44 -15.95 -8.50 -3.46
N TRP A 45 -16.43 -7.28 -3.19
CA TRP A 45 -15.57 -6.12 -2.88
C TRP A 45 -14.69 -6.36 -1.64
N ALA A 46 -15.21 -7.06 -0.62
CA ALA A 46 -14.47 -7.36 0.60
C ALA A 46 -13.43 -8.44 0.33
N ALA A 47 -13.78 -9.46 -0.45
CA ALA A 47 -12.85 -10.50 -0.86
C ALA A 47 -11.66 -9.95 -1.66
N GLU A 48 -11.91 -9.02 -2.58
CA GLU A 48 -10.86 -8.31 -3.32
C GLU A 48 -9.94 -7.53 -2.38
N LYS A 49 -10.52 -6.72 -1.48
CA LYS A 49 -9.74 -5.93 -0.51
C LYS A 49 -8.90 -6.82 0.43
N ILE A 50 -9.44 -7.95 0.90
CA ILE A 50 -8.70 -8.91 1.75
C ILE A 50 -7.54 -9.55 0.98
N ARG A 51 -7.75 -9.91 -0.30
CA ARG A 51 -6.69 -10.49 -1.13
C ARG A 51 -5.56 -9.49 -1.38
N ALA A 52 -5.90 -8.24 -1.68
CA ALA A 52 -4.92 -7.17 -1.83
C ALA A 52 -4.10 -6.98 -0.54
N LEU A 53 -4.77 -6.89 0.62
CA LEU A 53 -4.09 -6.79 1.91
C LEU A 53 -3.16 -7.99 2.17
N ALA A 54 -3.62 -9.20 1.88
CA ALA A 54 -2.82 -10.41 2.09
C ALA A 54 -1.63 -10.51 1.12
N HIS A 55 -1.73 -9.91 -0.07
CA HIS A 55 -0.64 -9.86 -1.03
C HIS A 55 0.50 -8.96 -0.56
N ILE A 56 0.16 -7.82 0.06
CA ILE A 56 1.14 -6.84 0.58
C ILE A 56 1.65 -7.16 1.99
N ALA A 57 1.17 -8.25 2.62
CA ALA A 57 1.53 -8.59 3.98
C ALA A 57 3.01 -9.03 4.05
N PRO A 58 3.76 -8.62 5.10
CA PRO A 58 5.14 -9.04 5.25
C PRO A 58 5.25 -10.57 5.39
N PRO A 59 6.30 -11.20 4.84
CA PRO A 59 6.49 -12.64 4.93
C PRO A 59 6.63 -13.09 6.40
N PRO A 60 5.97 -14.18 6.82
CA PRO A 60 6.04 -14.65 8.19
C PRO A 60 7.45 -15.11 8.55
N GLY A 61 7.97 -14.69 9.71
CA GLY A 61 9.21 -15.21 10.29
C GLY A 61 10.51 -14.65 9.70
N SER A 62 10.46 -13.69 8.77
CA SER A 62 11.69 -13.03 8.31
C SER A 62 12.18 -12.02 9.34
N SER A 63 13.38 -12.24 9.88
CA SER A 63 14.07 -11.32 10.80
C SER A 63 15.18 -10.51 10.11
N ASP A 64 15.48 -10.80 8.85
CA ASP A 64 16.49 -10.07 8.08
C ASP A 64 15.87 -8.80 7.46
N MET A 65 16.42 -7.63 7.78
CA MET A 65 15.90 -6.35 7.30
C MET A 65 16.04 -6.17 5.78
N GLN A 66 17.14 -6.64 5.18
CA GLN A 66 17.36 -6.44 3.73
C GLN A 66 16.41 -7.29 2.88
N ASP A 67 16.13 -8.51 3.33
CA ASP A 67 15.15 -9.39 2.68
C ASP A 67 13.72 -8.84 2.82
N ARG A 68 13.43 -8.16 3.93
CA ARG A 68 12.12 -7.55 4.16
C ARG A 68 11.86 -6.32 3.31
N ASP A 69 12.86 -5.47 3.09
CA ASP A 69 12.71 -4.29 2.24
C ASP A 69 12.45 -4.69 0.78
N SER A 70 13.22 -5.65 0.27
CA SER A 70 13.04 -6.19 -1.08
C SER A 70 11.69 -6.89 -1.23
N ALA A 71 11.27 -7.69 -0.23
CA ALA A 71 9.95 -8.33 -0.23
C ALA A 71 8.82 -7.31 -0.19
N CYS A 72 8.98 -6.22 0.55
CA CYS A 72 8.01 -5.12 0.62
C CYS A 72 7.84 -4.44 -0.74
N VAL A 73 8.94 -4.11 -1.41
CA VAL A 73 8.92 -3.52 -2.77
C VAL A 73 8.17 -4.43 -3.74
N HIS A 74 8.53 -5.72 -3.79
CA HIS A 74 7.89 -6.68 -4.69
C HIS A 74 6.40 -6.86 -4.41
N ALA A 75 5.99 -6.75 -3.15
CA ALA A 75 4.58 -6.90 -2.78
C ALA A 75 3.75 -5.66 -3.16
N ILE A 76 4.33 -4.46 -3.07
CA ILE A 76 3.62 -3.18 -3.31
C ILE A 76 3.66 -2.76 -4.79
N GLU A 77 4.71 -3.11 -5.53
CA GLU A 77 4.92 -2.71 -6.93
C GLU A 77 3.70 -2.97 -7.85
N PRO A 78 3.03 -4.14 -7.81
CA PRO A 78 1.87 -4.39 -8.65
C PRO A 78 0.69 -3.44 -8.38
N GLU A 79 0.46 -3.07 -7.11
CA GLU A 79 -0.63 -2.18 -6.73
C GLU A 79 -0.34 -0.72 -7.10
N LEU A 80 0.90 -0.26 -6.93
CA LEU A 80 1.31 1.07 -7.41
C LEU A 80 1.23 1.17 -8.94
N THR A 81 1.63 0.10 -9.64
CA THR A 81 1.48 -0.01 -11.09
C THR A 81 0.02 0.08 -11.51
N ARG A 82 -0.87 -0.67 -10.84
CA ARG A 82 -2.31 -0.63 -11.10
C ARG A 82 -2.90 0.77 -10.86
N LEU A 83 -2.51 1.43 -9.78
CA LEU A 83 -2.95 2.79 -9.46
C LEU A 83 -2.50 3.80 -10.54
N ARG A 84 -1.24 3.68 -10.96
CA ARG A 84 -0.69 4.49 -12.06
C ARG A 84 -1.51 4.31 -13.34
N ASP A 85 -1.77 3.08 -13.73
CA ASP A 85 -2.47 2.78 -14.98
C ASP A 85 -3.92 3.28 -14.96
N ILE A 86 -4.61 3.19 -13.80
CA ILE A 86 -5.94 3.79 -13.61
C ILE A 86 -5.89 5.30 -13.77
N ALA A 87 -4.95 5.99 -13.12
CA ALA A 87 -4.83 7.45 -13.23
C ALA A 87 -4.50 7.89 -14.66
N VAL A 88 -3.61 7.18 -15.35
CA VAL A 88 -3.27 7.45 -16.74
C VAL A 88 -4.48 7.25 -17.66
N SER A 89 -5.27 6.19 -17.43
CA SER A 89 -6.51 5.95 -18.19
C SER A 89 -7.57 7.03 -17.95
N ALA A 90 -7.54 7.70 -16.79
CA ALA A 90 -8.39 8.83 -16.46
C ALA A 90 -7.88 10.17 -17.05
N GLY A 91 -6.75 10.17 -17.76
CA GLY A 91 -6.21 11.33 -18.48
C GLY A 91 -5.01 12.00 -17.80
N TRP A 92 -4.51 11.49 -16.68
CA TRP A 92 -3.30 12.02 -16.04
C TRP A 92 -2.05 11.62 -16.82
N HIS A 93 -1.08 12.51 -16.91
CA HIS A 93 0.21 12.16 -17.50
C HIS A 93 1.00 11.26 -16.54
N PRO A 94 1.70 10.20 -17.00
CA PRO A 94 2.44 9.28 -16.12
C PRO A 94 3.42 9.97 -15.15
N ALA A 95 4.09 11.03 -15.61
CA ALA A 95 5.00 11.83 -14.77
C ALA A 95 4.28 12.60 -13.64
N GLU A 96 3.04 13.04 -13.85
CA GLU A 96 2.25 13.71 -12.81
C GLU A 96 1.87 12.74 -11.70
N VAL A 97 1.47 11.52 -12.09
CA VAL A 97 1.15 10.46 -11.14
C VAL A 97 2.39 10.06 -10.33
N ALA A 98 3.54 9.90 -10.99
CA ALA A 98 4.80 9.60 -10.33
C ALA A 98 5.22 10.72 -9.34
N ALA A 99 5.09 11.99 -9.75
CA ALA A 99 5.39 13.12 -8.88
C ALA A 99 4.46 13.18 -7.65
N ALA A 100 3.16 12.90 -7.84
CA ALA A 100 2.21 12.84 -6.73
C ALA A 100 2.52 11.71 -5.74
N ILE A 101 2.84 10.50 -6.23
CA ILE A 101 3.23 9.37 -5.37
C ILE A 101 4.49 9.72 -4.57
N LEU A 102 5.48 10.35 -5.21
CA LEU A 102 6.72 10.78 -4.55
C LEU A 102 6.44 11.81 -3.46
N ALA A 103 5.64 12.84 -3.75
CA ALA A 103 5.28 13.87 -2.78
C ALA A 103 4.60 13.27 -1.53
N LEU A 104 3.60 12.40 -1.73
CA LEU A 104 2.90 11.73 -0.63
C LEU A 104 3.85 10.85 0.20
N THR A 105 4.80 10.18 -0.44
CA THR A 105 5.80 9.35 0.24
C THR A 105 6.72 10.21 1.11
N ILE A 106 7.16 11.36 0.61
CA ILE A 106 8.00 12.30 1.37
C ILE A 106 7.24 12.81 2.59
N ASP A 107 5.99 13.24 2.42
CA ASP A 107 5.16 13.74 3.51
C ASP A 107 5.00 12.68 4.62
N GLU A 108 4.76 11.43 4.24
CA GLU A 108 4.62 10.32 5.18
C GLU A 108 5.93 10.03 5.92
N ILE A 109 7.07 10.08 5.23
CA ILE A 109 8.39 9.91 5.85
C ILE A 109 8.66 11.05 6.83
N GLN A 110 8.38 12.30 6.45
CA GLN A 110 8.55 13.45 7.35
C GLN A 110 7.70 13.34 8.61
N ALA A 111 6.49 12.78 8.51
CA ALA A 111 5.62 12.58 9.65
C ALA A 111 6.13 11.50 10.64
N HIS A 112 6.94 10.54 10.18
CA HIS A 112 7.35 9.37 10.96
C HIS A 112 8.85 9.29 11.29
N VAL A 113 9.67 10.17 10.70
CA VAL A 113 11.10 10.26 10.95
C VAL A 113 11.37 11.21 12.12
N GLY A 114 11.85 10.65 13.22
CA GLY A 114 12.06 11.37 14.49
C GLY A 114 13.23 12.36 14.55
N SER A 115 13.95 12.64 13.46
CA SER A 115 15.05 13.62 13.46
C SER A 115 15.01 14.60 12.29
N GLU A 116 15.23 15.89 12.60
CA GLU A 116 15.28 16.99 11.63
C GLU A 116 16.38 16.79 10.56
N GLU A 117 17.47 16.09 10.87
CA GLU A 117 18.56 15.83 9.92
C GLU A 117 18.13 14.93 8.75
N THR A 118 17.34 13.88 9.03
CA THR A 118 16.88 12.96 7.98
C THR A 118 15.84 13.63 7.07
N ILE A 119 14.99 14.50 7.64
CA ILE A 119 14.07 15.36 6.88
C ILE A 119 14.84 16.30 5.94
N LYS A 120 15.93 16.92 6.40
CA LYS A 120 16.79 17.79 5.57
C LYS A 120 17.46 17.05 4.41
N MET A 121 17.94 15.84 4.63
CA MET A 121 18.56 15.03 3.56
C MET A 121 17.55 14.60 2.49
N LEU A 122 16.34 14.20 2.90
CA LEU A 122 15.25 13.87 1.97
C LEU A 122 14.82 15.09 1.14
N ASN A 123 14.67 16.25 1.78
CA ASN A 123 14.31 17.48 1.07
C ASN A 123 15.39 17.92 0.06
N GLN A 124 16.68 17.71 0.37
CA GLN A 124 17.76 17.95 -0.60
C GLN A 124 17.73 16.98 -1.79
N ALA A 125 17.52 15.69 -1.53
CA ALA A 125 17.45 14.68 -2.59
C ALA A 125 16.25 14.88 -3.52
N CYS A 126 15.09 15.21 -2.95
CA CYS A 126 13.86 15.41 -3.71
C CYS A 126 13.79 16.79 -4.37
N GLY A 127 14.29 17.84 -3.71
CA GLY A 127 14.39 19.19 -4.28
C GLY A 127 15.31 19.24 -5.50
N GLY A 128 16.44 18.52 -5.48
CA GLY A 128 17.33 18.42 -6.63
C GLY A 128 16.69 17.69 -7.82
N ALA A 129 16.04 16.55 -7.57
CA ALA A 129 15.43 15.74 -8.62
C ALA A 129 14.20 16.39 -9.29
N LEU A 130 13.34 17.08 -8.51
CA LEU A 130 12.18 17.79 -9.04
C LEU A 130 12.57 19.05 -9.83
N VAL A 131 13.56 19.81 -9.35
CA VAL A 131 14.06 21.00 -10.05
C VAL A 131 14.70 20.63 -11.38
N GLU A 132 15.52 19.57 -11.42
CA GLU A 132 16.20 19.14 -12.64
C GLU A 132 15.22 18.64 -13.73
N VAL A 133 14.11 18.03 -13.34
CA VAL A 133 13.04 17.60 -14.25
C VAL A 133 12.24 18.78 -14.80
N ILE A 134 11.99 19.81 -13.97
CA ILE A 134 11.27 21.04 -14.37
C ILE A 134 12.16 21.92 -15.27
N GLU A 135 13.45 22.04 -14.97
CA GLU A 135 14.41 22.82 -15.76
C GLU A 135 14.68 22.19 -17.14
N LYS A 136 14.84 20.86 -17.22
CA LYS A 136 14.97 20.15 -18.50
C LYS A 136 13.73 20.27 -19.39
N ARG A 137 12.54 20.53 -18.81
CA ARG A 137 11.30 20.81 -19.56
C ARG A 137 11.24 22.25 -20.06
N SER A 138 11.66 23.22 -19.25
CA SER A 138 11.68 24.63 -19.64
C SER A 138 12.69 24.93 -20.76
N ALA A 139 13.73 24.10 -20.90
CA ALA A 139 14.72 24.18 -21.98
C ALA A 139 14.31 23.48 -23.29
N ARG A 140 13.14 22.82 -23.34
CA ARG A 140 12.63 22.07 -24.51
C ARG A 140 11.32 22.61 -25.09
N SER A 141 10.75 23.68 -24.51
CA SER A 141 9.67 24.50 -25.10
C SER A 141 10.24 25.76 -25.71
#